data_AF-A0A2S7VX67-F1
#
_entry.id   AF-A0A2S7VX67-F1
#
_cell.length_a   1.000
_cell.length_b   1.000
_cell.length_c   1.000
_cell.angle_alpha   90.00
_cell.angle_beta   90.00
_cell.angle_gamma   90.00
#
_symmetry.space_group_name_H-M   'P 1'
#
loop_
_entity.id
_entity.type
_entity.pdbx_description
1 polymer ?
#
loop_
_entity_poly.entity_id
_entity_poly.type
_entity_poly.pdbx_seq_one_letter_code
_entity_poly.pdbx_strand_id
1 'polypeptide(L)'
;MNKVVLIAVVVLVAVGVGIFSVSTLTEKAANETTKKVLKEVVSADLAPVAKAIGKLEACESGATAELEALGHTATPLGRSLAYIALAQNSYLMDDVDKARVELQQAIDASTDKPSVEERNEMFAKLGEGAKQMAEKRKAYGFKVNCEPL
;
A
#
# COMPACT_ATOMS: atom_id res chain seq x y z
N MET A 1 -11.48 -9.19 -16.28
CA MET A 1 -11.19 -8.18 -15.24
C MET A 1 -10.26 -7.13 -15.80
N ASN A 2 -10.69 -5.87 -15.83
CA ASN A 2 -10.06 -4.79 -16.59
C ASN A 2 -8.77 -4.32 -15.90
N LYS A 3 -7.64 -4.28 -16.64
CA LYS A 3 -6.31 -3.83 -16.16
C LYS A 3 -6.31 -2.41 -15.57
N VAL A 4 -7.36 -1.64 -15.83
CA VAL A 4 -7.58 -0.29 -15.30
C VAL A 4 -7.95 -0.29 -13.81
N VAL A 5 -8.58 -1.35 -13.30
CA VAL A 5 -9.05 -1.42 -11.89
C VAL A 5 -7.88 -1.66 -10.92
N LEU A 6 -6.85 -2.40 -11.34
CA LEU A 6 -5.65 -2.63 -10.53
C LEU A 6 -4.81 -1.35 -10.36
N ILE A 7 -4.77 -0.49 -11.39
CA ILE A 7 -4.06 0.79 -11.33
C ILE A 7 -4.80 1.78 -10.43
N ALA A 8 -6.14 1.74 -10.40
CA ALA A 8 -6.93 2.59 -9.52
C ALA A 8 -6.67 2.29 -8.04
N VAL A 9 -6.45 1.03 -7.65
CA VAL A 9 -6.17 0.66 -6.25
C VAL A 9 -4.77 1.12 -5.82
N VAL A 10 -3.76 1.00 -6.67
CA VAL A 10 -2.38 1.43 -6.36
C VAL A 10 -2.28 2.96 -6.27
N VAL A 11 -3.00 3.69 -7.13
CA VAL A 11 -3.04 5.16 -7.08
C VAL A 11 -3.88 5.68 -5.91
N LEU A 12 -4.99 5.02 -5.54
CA LEU A 12 -5.80 5.45 -4.39
C LEU A 12 -5.08 5.24 -3.05
N VAL A 13 -4.25 4.21 -2.91
CA VAL A 13 -3.41 4.02 -1.70
C VAL A 13 -2.28 5.07 -1.65
N ALA A 14 -1.68 5.41 -2.79
CA ALA A 14 -0.66 6.46 -2.88
C ALA A 14 -1.21 7.87 -2.59
N VAL A 15 -2.45 8.15 -3.01
CA VAL A 15 -3.13 9.43 -2.78
C VAL A 15 -3.64 9.54 -1.33
N GLY A 16 -4.04 8.43 -0.69
CA GLY A 16 -4.46 8.42 0.71
C GLY A 16 -3.33 8.71 1.70
N VAL A 17 -2.09 8.34 1.37
CA VAL A 17 -0.96 8.33 2.33
C VAL A 17 0.11 9.39 2.01
N GLY A 18 -0.21 10.41 1.21
CA GLY A 18 0.68 11.56 1.04
C GLY A 18 1.93 11.29 0.21
N ILE A 19 1.88 10.38 -0.77
CA ILE A 19 2.93 10.30 -1.80
C ILE A 19 2.69 11.45 -2.82
N PHE A 20 2.81 12.70 -2.38
CA PHE A 20 2.43 13.88 -3.18
C PHE A 20 3.60 14.61 -3.85
N SER A 21 4.84 14.15 -3.68
CA SER A 21 6.01 14.95 -4.07
C SER A 21 6.83 14.42 -5.24
N VAL A 22 6.61 13.20 -5.74
CA VAL A 22 7.31 12.74 -6.96
C VAL A 22 6.58 13.21 -8.23
N SER A 23 5.27 13.39 -8.20
CA SER A 23 4.49 13.78 -9.40
C SER A 23 4.54 15.28 -9.68
N THR A 24 4.64 16.14 -8.68
CA THR A 24 4.40 17.59 -8.88
C THR A 24 5.57 18.37 -9.51
N LEU A 25 6.82 17.86 -9.45
CA LEU A 25 7.98 18.54 -10.03
C LEU A 25 8.50 17.92 -11.34
N THR A 26 8.22 16.64 -11.62
CA THR A 26 8.61 15.99 -12.89
C THR A 26 7.50 15.88 -13.94
N GLU A 27 6.22 15.99 -13.58
CA GLU A 27 5.13 15.90 -14.58
C GLU A 27 5.03 17.11 -15.51
N LYS A 28 5.59 18.26 -15.13
CA LYS A 28 5.56 19.48 -15.95
C LYS A 28 6.61 19.51 -17.08
N ALA A 29 7.59 18.60 -17.07
CA ALA A 29 8.70 18.57 -18.03
C ALA A 29 8.91 17.21 -18.73
N ALA A 30 8.23 16.14 -18.29
CA ALA A 30 8.37 14.82 -18.89
C ALA A 30 7.47 14.67 -20.14
N ASN A 31 8.08 14.34 -21.29
CA ASN A 31 7.37 13.94 -22.51
C ASN A 31 6.47 12.71 -22.22
N GLU A 32 5.37 12.55 -22.93
CA GLU A 32 4.42 11.43 -22.81
C GLU A 32 5.10 10.05 -22.87
N THR A 33 6.19 9.92 -23.64
CA THR A 33 7.03 8.72 -23.67
C THR A 33 7.69 8.44 -22.32
N THR A 34 8.24 9.47 -21.65
CA THR A 34 8.86 9.36 -20.33
C THR A 34 7.83 9.00 -19.26
N LYS A 35 6.63 9.58 -19.33
CA LYS A 35 5.52 9.22 -18.43
C LYS A 35 5.10 7.76 -18.60
N LYS A 36 5.01 7.29 -19.85
CA LYS A 36 4.66 5.89 -20.15
C LYS A 36 5.72 4.91 -19.63
N VAL A 37 7.00 5.18 -19.90
CA VAL A 37 8.11 4.34 -19.41
C VAL A 37 8.18 4.35 -17.89
N LEU A 38 8.04 5.52 -17.25
CA LEU A 38 7.99 5.64 -15.80
C LEU A 38 6.84 4.81 -15.20
N LYS A 39 5.65 4.88 -15.82
CA LYS A 39 4.50 4.08 -15.41
C LYS A 39 4.76 2.57 -15.56
N GLU A 40 5.37 2.13 -16.65
CA GLU A 40 5.69 0.72 -16.88
C GLU A 40 6.72 0.21 -15.85
N VAL A 41 7.76 0.99 -15.57
CA VAL A 41 8.79 0.67 -14.56
C VAL A 41 8.17 0.61 -13.17
N VAL A 42 7.41 1.63 -12.76
CA VAL A 42 6.73 1.65 -11.45
C VAL A 42 5.73 0.48 -11.35
N SER A 43 5.00 0.17 -12.41
CA SER A 43 4.06 -0.96 -12.42
C SER A 43 4.77 -2.30 -12.27
N ALA A 44 5.92 -2.48 -12.93
CA ALA A 44 6.73 -3.70 -12.82
C ALA A 44 7.32 -3.84 -11.41
N ASP A 45 7.84 -2.75 -10.84
CA ASP A 45 8.42 -2.71 -9.50
C ASP A 45 7.39 -3.00 -8.41
N LEU A 46 6.14 -2.57 -8.59
CA LEU A 46 5.07 -2.74 -7.62
C LEU A 46 4.24 -4.01 -7.81
N ALA A 47 4.41 -4.73 -8.93
CA ALA A 47 3.65 -5.95 -9.20
C ALA A 47 3.81 -7.03 -8.10
N PRO A 48 5.00 -7.29 -7.53
CA PRO A 48 5.15 -8.25 -6.43
C PRO A 48 4.39 -7.83 -5.18
N VAL A 49 4.43 -6.54 -4.84
CA VAL A 49 3.72 -5.97 -3.67
C VAL A 49 2.21 -6.07 -3.88
N ALA A 50 1.71 -5.67 -5.04
CA ALA A 50 0.29 -5.77 -5.37
C ALA A 50 -0.22 -7.21 -5.31
N LYS A 51 0.59 -8.18 -5.76
CA LYS A 51 0.26 -9.60 -5.66
C LYS A 51 0.17 -10.05 -4.20
N ALA A 52 1.13 -9.67 -3.36
CA ALA A 52 1.15 -10.04 -1.95
C ALA A 52 0.00 -9.37 -1.16
N ILE A 53 -0.39 -8.15 -1.50
CA ILE A 53 -1.61 -7.49 -0.96
C ILE A 53 -2.86 -8.30 -1.34
N GLY A 54 -2.99 -8.72 -2.59
CA GLY A 54 -4.13 -9.54 -3.03
C GLY A 54 -4.23 -10.86 -2.26
N LYS A 55 -3.09 -11.51 -1.98
CA LYS A 55 -3.04 -12.70 -1.12
C LYS A 55 -3.48 -12.40 0.31
N LEU A 56 -3.09 -11.25 0.87
CA LEU A 56 -3.49 -10.81 2.21
C LEU A 56 -4.99 -10.53 2.30
N GLU A 57 -5.57 -9.93 1.25
CA GLU A 57 -7.01 -9.72 1.11
C GLU A 57 -7.78 -11.03 0.95
N ALA A 58 -7.19 -12.01 0.27
CA ALA A 58 -7.77 -13.35 0.11
C ALA A 58 -7.45 -14.30 1.29
N CYS A 59 -6.85 -13.78 2.37
CA CYS A 59 -6.49 -14.56 3.57
C CYS A 59 -5.62 -15.79 3.27
N GLU A 60 -4.77 -15.72 2.24
CA GLU A 60 -3.84 -16.79 1.91
C GLU A 60 -2.73 -16.89 2.96
N SER A 61 -2.40 -18.13 3.35
CA SER A 61 -1.33 -18.40 4.30
C SER A 61 0.01 -17.85 3.80
N GLY A 62 0.74 -17.15 4.67
CA GLY A 62 2.06 -16.60 4.36
C GLY A 62 2.06 -15.23 3.66
N ALA A 63 0.89 -14.66 3.34
CA ALA A 63 0.80 -13.33 2.71
C ALA A 63 1.45 -12.22 3.56
N THR A 64 1.28 -12.25 4.88
CA THR A 64 1.94 -11.31 5.80
C THR A 64 3.46 -11.42 5.73
N ALA A 65 4.01 -12.64 5.76
CA ALA A 65 5.45 -12.86 5.67
C ALA A 65 6.02 -12.44 4.31
N GLU A 66 5.27 -12.64 3.22
CA GLU A 66 5.65 -12.17 1.88
C GLU A 66 5.68 -10.64 1.82
N LEU A 67 4.73 -9.95 2.45
CA LEU A 67 4.73 -8.49 2.56
C LEU A 67 5.87 -7.97 3.45
N GLU A 68 6.17 -8.63 4.57
CA GLU A 68 7.32 -8.28 5.42
C GLU A 68 8.63 -8.42 4.64
N ALA A 69 8.81 -9.53 3.91
CA ALA A 69 9.98 -9.73 3.06
C ALA A 69 10.11 -8.64 1.99
N LEU A 70 9.00 -8.25 1.35
CA LEU A 70 8.98 -7.14 0.39
C LEU A 70 9.25 -5.79 1.06
N GLY A 71 8.78 -5.58 2.30
CA GLY A 71 9.11 -4.43 3.14
C GLY A 71 10.60 -4.26 3.39
N HIS A 72 11.37 -5.34 3.36
CA HIS A 72 12.82 -5.31 3.51
C HIS A 72 13.59 -5.25 2.17
N THR A 73 13.08 -5.88 1.11
CA THR A 73 13.86 -6.15 -0.11
C THR A 73 13.46 -5.32 -1.33
N ALA A 74 12.27 -4.74 -1.36
CA ALA A 74 11.78 -4.01 -2.52
C ALA A 74 12.47 -2.64 -2.71
N THR A 75 12.14 -1.95 -3.81
CA THR A 75 12.49 -0.54 -4.00
C THR A 75 11.84 0.32 -2.89
N PRO A 76 12.34 1.55 -2.61
CA PRO A 76 11.77 2.40 -1.56
C PRO A 76 10.24 2.54 -1.62
N LEU A 77 9.70 2.72 -2.83
CA LEU A 77 8.24 2.79 -3.05
C LEU A 77 7.54 1.46 -2.74
N GLY A 78 8.11 0.34 -3.19
CA GLY A 78 7.57 -1.00 -2.90
C GLY A 78 7.59 -1.32 -1.41
N ARG A 79 8.67 -0.94 -0.70
CA ARG A 79 8.80 -1.11 0.75
C ARG A 79 7.74 -0.30 1.49
N SER A 80 7.58 0.96 1.13
CA SER A 80 6.55 1.83 1.72
C SER A 80 5.15 1.24 1.56
N LEU A 81 4.80 0.80 0.35
CA LEU A 81 3.50 0.19 0.08
C LEU A 81 3.28 -1.15 0.81
N ALA A 82 4.32 -1.99 0.91
CA ALA A 82 4.24 -3.24 1.65
C ALA A 82 3.93 -2.99 3.14
N TYR A 83 4.62 -2.03 3.75
CA TYR A 83 4.39 -1.66 5.15
C TYR A 83 3.06 -0.93 5.39
N ILE A 84 2.57 -0.14 4.43
CA ILE A 84 1.21 0.43 4.50
C ILE A 84 0.15 -0.68 4.52
N ALA A 85 0.29 -1.70 3.66
CA ALA A 85 -0.64 -2.82 3.63
C ALA A 85 -0.61 -3.63 4.92
N LEU A 86 0.58 -3.85 5.49
CA LEU A 86 0.74 -4.47 6.81
C LEU A 86 0.06 -3.63 7.90
N ALA A 87 0.31 -2.31 7.92
CA ALA A 87 -0.29 -1.41 8.90
C ALA A 87 -1.83 -1.41 8.82
N GLN A 88 -2.40 -1.40 7.62
CA GLN A 88 -3.85 -1.51 7.41
C GLN A 88 -4.40 -2.85 7.91
N ASN A 89 -3.68 -3.94 7.68
CA ASN A 89 -4.06 -5.25 8.19
C ASN A 89 -4.00 -5.32 9.72
N SER A 90 -2.93 -4.84 10.34
CA SER A 90 -2.80 -4.77 11.80
C SER A 90 -3.90 -3.89 12.41
N TYR A 91 -4.18 -2.74 11.80
CA TYR A 91 -5.29 -1.89 12.20
C TYR A 91 -6.65 -2.60 12.09
N LEU A 92 -6.87 -3.34 11.00
CA LEU A 92 -8.10 -4.12 10.79
C LEU A 92 -8.27 -5.23 11.85
N MET A 93 -7.17 -5.77 12.36
CA MET A 93 -7.13 -6.78 13.42
C MET A 93 -7.13 -6.19 14.84
N ASP A 94 -7.37 -4.89 14.97
CA ASP A 94 -7.36 -4.12 16.22
C ASP A 94 -5.99 -4.08 16.94
N ASP A 95 -4.91 -4.41 16.21
CA ASP A 95 -3.52 -4.27 16.68
C ASP A 95 -2.96 -2.88 16.28
N VAL A 96 -3.46 -1.87 16.97
CA VAL A 96 -3.18 -0.45 16.70
C VAL A 96 -1.72 -0.10 16.91
N ASP A 97 -1.06 -0.71 17.90
CA ASP A 97 0.36 -0.46 18.20
C ASP A 97 1.25 -1.02 17.09
N LYS A 98 0.97 -2.25 16.63
CA LYS A 98 1.68 -2.80 15.47
C LYS A 98 1.44 -2.00 14.21
N ALA A 99 0.20 -1.54 13.99
CA ALA A 99 -0.13 -0.67 12.85
C ALA A 99 0.68 0.64 12.84
N ARG A 100 0.94 1.23 14.01
CA ARG A 100 1.80 2.42 14.14
C ARG A 100 3.25 2.13 13.76
N VAL A 101 3.80 1.00 14.23
CA VAL A 101 5.18 0.59 13.93
C VAL A 101 5.35 0.35 12.42
N GLU A 102 4.42 -0.37 11.80
CA GLU A 102 4.46 -0.66 10.37
C GLU A 102 4.28 0.62 9.54
N LEU A 103 3.39 1.54 9.95
CA LEU A 103 3.28 2.84 9.28
C LEU A 103 4.59 3.65 9.39
N GLN A 104 5.25 3.62 10.54
CA GLN A 104 6.55 4.28 10.70
C GLN A 104 7.61 3.66 9.77
N GLN A 105 7.63 2.34 9.61
CA GLN A 105 8.52 1.66 8.65
C GLN A 105 8.22 2.10 7.21
N ALA A 106 6.95 2.30 6.86
CA ALA A 106 6.57 2.81 5.55
C ALA A 106 7.08 4.24 5.30
N ILE A 107 7.03 5.09 6.33
CA ILE A 107 7.56 6.46 6.33
C ILE A 107 9.09 6.45 6.24
N ASP A 108 9.74 5.54 6.96
CA ASP A 108 11.20 5.42 6.96
C ASP A 108 11.74 4.94 5.60
N ALA A 109 10.96 4.11 4.89
CA ALA A 109 11.24 3.70 3.52
C ALA A 109 11.01 4.82 2.49
N SER A 110 10.17 5.82 2.79
CA SER A 110 9.95 6.97 1.91
C SER A 110 11.20 7.87 1.87
N THR A 111 11.54 8.34 0.67
CA THR A 111 12.59 9.34 0.46
C THR A 111 12.18 10.73 0.94
N ASP A 112 10.88 11.00 1.00
CA ASP A 112 10.31 12.21 1.56
C ASP A 112 9.80 11.95 2.98
N LYS A 113 10.18 12.81 3.92
CA LYS A 113 9.89 12.62 5.34
C LYS A 113 8.71 13.51 5.72
N PRO A 114 7.49 12.96 5.87
CA PRO A 114 6.31 13.72 6.25
C PRO A 114 6.50 14.37 7.63
N SER A 115 5.95 15.57 7.77
CA SER A 115 5.80 16.29 9.05
C SER A 115 5.01 15.49 10.08
N VAL A 116 5.01 15.94 11.34
CA VAL A 116 4.25 15.27 12.41
C VAL A 116 2.75 15.26 12.08
N GLU A 117 2.25 16.37 11.54
CA GLU A 117 0.86 16.56 11.13
C GLU A 117 0.47 15.59 10.01
N GLU A 118 1.30 15.48 8.97
CA GLU A 118 1.08 14.56 7.86
C GLU A 118 1.11 13.09 8.31
N ARG A 119 2.02 12.73 9.22
CA ARG A 119 2.04 11.37 9.80
C ARG A 119 0.77 11.04 10.56
N ASN A 120 0.25 12.01 11.32
CA ASN A 120 -1.01 11.83 12.05
C ASN A 120 -2.20 11.70 11.09
N GLU A 121 -2.20 12.44 9.98
CA GLU A 121 -3.21 12.31 8.93
C GLU A 121 -3.13 10.96 8.23
N MET A 122 -1.92 10.49 7.89
CA MET A 122 -1.70 9.16 7.31
C MET A 122 -2.21 8.06 8.25
N PHE A 123 -1.99 8.21 9.56
CA PHE A 123 -2.52 7.28 10.57
C PHE A 123 -4.05 7.32 10.64
N ALA A 124 -4.67 8.51 10.61
CA ALA A 124 -6.12 8.64 10.58
C ALA A 124 -6.74 7.97 9.33
N LYS A 125 -6.02 7.98 8.21
CA LYS A 125 -6.44 7.34 6.95
C LYS A 125 -6.14 5.84 6.88
N LEU A 126 -5.32 5.26 7.78
CA LEU A 126 -5.16 3.80 7.86
C LEU A 126 -6.49 3.09 8.03
N GLY A 127 -7.40 3.68 8.82
CA GLY A 127 -8.74 3.13 9.03
C GLY A 127 -9.59 3.04 7.76
N GLU A 128 -9.39 3.94 6.79
CA GLU A 128 -10.07 3.86 5.48
C GLU A 128 -9.50 2.71 4.64
N GLY A 129 -8.18 2.56 4.61
CA GLY A 129 -7.53 1.42 3.93
C GLY A 129 -7.90 0.07 4.56
N ALA A 130 -7.95 0.01 5.89
CA ALA A 130 -8.40 -1.17 6.64
C ALA A 130 -9.86 -1.54 6.29
N LYS A 131 -10.77 -0.55 6.15
CA LYS A 131 -12.15 -0.78 5.70
C LYS A 131 -12.20 -1.36 4.28
N GLN A 132 -11.42 -0.82 3.35
CA GLN A 132 -11.35 -1.34 1.99
C GLN A 132 -10.83 -2.78 1.98
N MET A 133 -9.81 -3.09 2.78
CA MET A 133 -9.29 -4.45 2.94
C MET A 133 -10.36 -5.40 3.50
N ALA A 134 -11.16 -4.95 4.48
CA ALA A 134 -12.28 -5.71 5.03
C ALA A 134 -13.35 -6.02 3.97
N GLU A 135 -13.69 -5.05 3.12
CA GLU A 135 -14.62 -5.24 2.01
C GLU A 135 -14.10 -6.26 1.00
N LYS A 136 -12.78 -6.23 0.71
CA LYS A 136 -12.13 -7.22 -0.16
C LYS A 136 -12.13 -8.61 0.44
N ARG A 137 -11.77 -8.77 1.71
CA ARG A 137 -11.90 -10.04 2.45
C ARG A 137 -13.29 -10.61 2.35
N LYS A 138 -14.30 -9.75 2.57
CA LYS A 138 -15.70 -10.14 2.45
C LYS A 138 -16.05 -10.63 1.04
N ALA A 139 -15.56 -9.94 0.00
CA ALA A 139 -15.75 -10.35 -1.38
C ALA A 139 -15.08 -11.71 -1.71
N TYR A 140 -14.02 -12.07 -0.99
CA TYR A 140 -13.37 -13.38 -1.08
C TYR A 140 -13.99 -14.46 -0.18
N GLY A 141 -15.03 -14.14 0.61
CA GLY A 141 -15.68 -15.12 1.48
C GLY A 141 -15.14 -15.17 2.91
N PHE A 142 -14.43 -14.12 3.37
CA PHE A 142 -13.80 -14.08 4.69
C PHE A 142 -14.32 -12.93 5.57
N LYS A 143 -14.31 -13.16 6.88
CA LYS A 143 -14.44 -12.14 7.93
C LYS A 143 -13.14 -11.33 8.05
N VAL A 144 -13.19 -10.26 8.86
CA VAL A 144 -12.02 -9.40 9.12
C VAL A 144 -10.83 -10.18 9.67
N ASN A 145 -11.07 -11.20 10.48
CA ASN A 145 -10.05 -12.04 11.11
C ASN A 145 -9.65 -13.27 10.27
N CYS A 146 -9.98 -13.27 8.96
CA CYS A 146 -9.71 -14.36 8.04
C CYS A 146 -10.41 -15.70 8.36
N GLU A 147 -11.41 -15.70 9.25
CA GLU A 147 -12.36 -16.80 9.32
C GLU A 147 -13.27 -16.83 8.08
N PRO A 148 -13.70 -18.00 7.60
CA PRO A 148 -14.75 -18.09 6.59
C PRO A 148 -16.05 -17.38 7.03
N LEU A 149 -16.74 -16.75 6.09
CA LEU A 149 -18.07 -16.14 6.29
C LEU A 149 -19.18 -17.18 6.48
#